data_AF-R5P444-F1
#
_entry.id   AF-R5P444-F1
#
_cell.length_a   1.000
_cell.length_b   1.000
_cell.length_c   1.000
_cell.angle_alpha   90.00
_cell.angle_beta   90.00
_cell.angle_gamma   90.00
#
_symmetry.space_group_name_H-M   'P 1'
#
loop_
_entity.id
_entity.type
_entity.pdbx_description
1 polymer ?
#
loop_
_entity_poly.entity_id
_entity_poly.type
_entity_poly.pdbx_seq_one_letter_code
_entity_poly.pdbx_strand_id
1 'polypeptide(L)'
;MKESKLYNIDFANAFNVDLSEEDDIKLPTSFRPFKEDRFYPPQAMEYLQKRGITWDIIRDYNIGFTTFSEDEKMASNRIIIPSYNVFGELNYWTGRNFTNNAKRQRYFNPKVERKNLVFNEEKIQWDADITIVEGPFDHLVVPNSIPLLGKVLDSGFKLYWDLLTKANANINIFLDGDNIEGSKHLYATLNHDRLYNRIRFIPVREENDPSLIFQLGGHNAIIEHLKNAQKIKEVYLQ
;
A
#
# COMPACT_ATOMS: atom_id res chain seq x y z
N MET A 1 -50.67 14.88 31.15
CA MET A 1 -49.86 13.80 30.57
C MET A 1 -48.41 14.14 30.81
N LYS A 2 -47.65 13.30 31.53
CA LYS A 2 -46.22 13.55 31.78
C LYS A 2 -45.44 13.18 30.52
N GLU A 3 -44.81 14.17 29.90
CA GLU A 3 -43.84 13.95 28.82
C GLU A 3 -42.65 13.15 29.38
N SER A 4 -42.41 11.99 28.77
CA SER A 4 -41.31 11.10 29.09
C SER A 4 -40.00 11.69 28.56
N LYS A 5 -39.01 11.87 29.45
CA LYS A 5 -37.64 12.31 29.11
C LYS A 5 -36.86 11.35 28.19
N LEU A 6 -37.44 10.21 27.78
CA LEU A 6 -36.76 9.23 26.91
C LEU A 6 -36.61 9.67 25.45
N TYR A 7 -37.32 10.70 24.98
CA TYR A 7 -37.31 11.08 23.56
C TYR A 7 -36.37 12.24 23.20
N ASN A 8 -35.57 12.71 24.16
CA ASN A 8 -34.60 13.80 23.93
C ASN A 8 -33.16 13.27 23.98
N ILE A 9 -32.86 12.26 23.16
CA ILE A 9 -31.49 11.81 22.93
C ILE A 9 -30.98 12.57 21.71
N ASP A 10 -30.10 13.54 21.96
CA ASP A 10 -29.32 14.21 20.93
C ASP A 10 -28.27 13.23 20.40
N PHE A 11 -28.60 12.56 19.29
CA PHE A 11 -27.80 11.49 18.69
C PHE A 11 -26.37 11.93 18.36
N ALA A 12 -26.15 13.21 18.03
CA ALA A 12 -24.82 13.72 17.71
C ALA A 12 -23.90 13.70 18.94
N ASN A 13 -24.42 14.11 20.10
CA ASN A 13 -23.68 14.15 21.36
C ASN A 13 -23.50 12.76 21.99
N ALA A 14 -24.45 11.84 21.78
CA ALA A 14 -24.38 10.49 22.35
C ALA A 14 -23.33 9.58 21.69
N PHE A 15 -22.99 9.84 20.43
CA PHE A 15 -22.12 8.97 19.63
C PHE A 15 -20.76 9.59 19.26
N ASN A 16 -20.48 10.83 19.68
CA ASN A 16 -19.22 11.53 19.41
C ASN A 16 -18.80 11.36 17.92
N VAL A 17 -19.78 11.45 17.02
CA VAL A 17 -19.57 11.29 15.58
C VAL A 17 -18.90 12.57 15.11
N ASP A 18 -17.60 12.49 14.88
CA ASP A 18 -16.89 13.55 14.19
C ASP A 18 -17.41 13.60 12.74
N LEU A 19 -18.31 14.54 12.48
CA LEU A 19 -18.82 14.86 11.14
C LEU A 19 -17.84 15.77 10.39
N SER A 20 -16.54 15.67 10.68
CA SER A 20 -15.54 16.34 9.88
C SER A 20 -15.71 15.84 8.44
N GLU A 21 -16.11 16.74 7.54
CA GLU A 21 -16.06 16.50 6.10
C GLU A 21 -14.58 16.17 5.80
N GLU A 22 -14.24 14.88 5.71
CA GLU A 22 -12.97 14.48 5.15
C GLU A 22 -12.96 15.01 3.72
N ASP A 23 -12.17 16.06 3.47
CA ASP A 23 -11.96 16.58 2.13
C ASP A 23 -11.65 15.41 1.19
N ASP A 24 -12.51 15.20 0.18
CA ASP A 24 -12.31 14.16 -0.83
C ASP A 24 -10.87 14.27 -1.35
N ILE A 25 -10.10 13.19 -1.17
CA ILE A 25 -8.72 13.16 -1.60
C ILE A 25 -8.67 13.37 -3.12
N LYS A 26 -7.77 14.26 -3.55
CA LYS A 26 -7.56 14.58 -4.96
C LYS A 26 -6.14 14.26 -5.38
N LEU A 27 -6.00 13.88 -6.65
CA LEU A 27 -4.68 13.84 -7.29
C LEU A 27 -4.15 15.27 -7.44
N PRO A 28 -2.82 15.45 -7.50
CA PRO A 28 -2.24 16.77 -7.78
C PRO A 28 -2.80 17.36 -9.08
N THR A 29 -2.97 18.67 -9.12
CA THR A 29 -3.54 19.42 -10.25
C THR A 29 -2.80 19.18 -11.57
N SER A 30 -1.47 18.97 -11.50
CA SER A 30 -0.63 18.71 -12.66
C SER A 30 -0.52 17.23 -13.04
N PHE A 31 -1.30 16.35 -12.40
CA PHE A 31 -1.32 14.92 -12.70
C PHE A 31 -1.79 14.65 -14.13
N ARG A 32 -1.09 13.75 -14.80
CA ARG A 32 -1.43 13.21 -16.11
C ARG A 32 -1.18 11.70 -16.10
N PRO A 33 -2.13 10.87 -16.56
CA PRO A 33 -1.88 9.44 -16.71
C PRO A 33 -0.82 9.21 -17.79
N PHE A 34 0.01 8.19 -17.61
CA PHE A 34 0.88 7.73 -18.69
C PHE A 34 0.04 7.10 -19.80
N LYS A 35 0.27 7.52 -21.05
CA LYS A 35 -0.35 6.95 -22.24
C LYS A 35 0.66 6.93 -23.38
N GLU A 36 0.70 5.83 -24.13
CA GLU A 36 1.65 5.61 -25.24
C GLU A 36 1.55 6.68 -26.34
N ASP A 37 0.33 7.19 -26.57
CA ASP A 37 -0.01 8.16 -27.61
C ASP A 37 0.08 9.63 -27.13
N ARG A 38 0.57 9.87 -25.91
CA ARG A 38 0.64 11.22 -25.32
C ARG A 38 2.03 11.55 -24.82
N PHE A 39 2.28 12.85 -24.67
CA PHE A 39 3.50 13.31 -24.03
C PHE A 39 3.61 12.81 -22.59
N TYR A 40 4.79 12.30 -22.25
CA TYR A 40 5.24 12.03 -20.90
C TYR A 40 6.73 12.38 -20.75
N PRO A 41 7.22 12.69 -19.54
CA PRO A 41 8.64 12.95 -19.31
C PRO A 41 9.46 11.68 -19.59
N PRO A 42 10.44 11.71 -20.51
CA PRO A 42 11.24 10.52 -20.82
C PRO A 42 11.96 9.95 -19.60
N GLN A 43 12.47 10.81 -18.71
CA GLN A 43 13.12 10.40 -17.47
C GLN A 43 12.20 9.59 -16.53
N ALA A 44 10.91 9.94 -16.49
CA ALA A 44 9.94 9.24 -15.66
C ALA A 44 9.63 7.85 -16.24
N MET A 45 9.50 7.74 -17.56
CA MET A 45 9.31 6.46 -18.24
C MET A 45 10.56 5.57 -18.13
N GLU A 46 11.75 6.13 -18.35
CA GLU A 46 13.02 5.42 -18.18
C GLU A 46 13.18 4.89 -16.74
N TYR A 47 12.75 5.65 -15.74
CA TYR A 47 12.74 5.21 -14.34
C TYR A 47 11.86 3.97 -14.13
N LEU A 48 10.66 3.97 -14.69
CA LEU A 48 9.72 2.83 -14.62
C LEU A 48 10.27 1.61 -15.36
N GLN A 49 10.76 1.81 -16.59
CA GLN A 49 11.31 0.73 -17.42
C GLN A 49 12.56 0.10 -16.81
N LYS A 50 13.45 0.89 -16.19
CA LYS A 50 14.60 0.38 -15.45
C LYS A 50 14.21 -0.53 -14.29
N ARG A 51 13.00 -0.37 -13.74
CA ARG A 51 12.43 -1.22 -12.69
C ARG A 51 11.59 -2.37 -13.23
N GLY A 52 11.56 -2.56 -14.55
CA GLY A 52 10.74 -3.58 -15.22
C GLY A 52 9.24 -3.26 -15.23
N ILE A 53 8.82 -2.05 -14.86
CA ILE A 53 7.41 -1.65 -14.85
C ILE A 53 6.95 -1.42 -16.29
N THR A 54 6.14 -2.35 -16.80
CA THR A 54 5.64 -2.35 -18.19
C THR A 54 4.42 -1.45 -18.37
N TRP A 55 4.03 -1.23 -19.62
CA TRP A 55 2.78 -0.53 -19.95
C TRP A 55 1.54 -1.23 -19.39
N ASP A 56 1.54 -2.56 -19.27
CA ASP A 56 0.45 -3.31 -18.64
C ASP A 56 0.31 -2.92 -17.17
N ILE A 57 1.42 -2.96 -16.40
CA ILE A 57 1.41 -2.56 -14.99
C ILE A 57 1.00 -1.08 -14.84
N ILE A 58 1.49 -0.20 -15.72
CA ILE A 58 1.10 1.22 -15.73
C ILE A 58 -0.41 1.38 -15.91
N ARG A 59 -1.02 0.64 -16.82
CA ARG A 59 -2.47 0.66 -17.06
C ARG A 59 -3.23 0.08 -15.88
N ASP A 60 -2.84 -1.10 -15.40
CA ASP A 60 -3.54 -1.83 -14.34
C ASP A 60 -3.63 -1.02 -13.04
N TYR A 61 -2.60 -0.24 -12.74
CA TYR A 61 -2.50 0.60 -11.54
C TYR A 61 -2.76 2.09 -11.79
N ASN A 62 -3.24 2.47 -12.99
CA ASN A 62 -3.53 3.87 -13.35
C ASN A 62 -2.36 4.83 -13.06
N ILE A 63 -1.13 4.38 -13.29
CA ILE A 63 0.08 5.15 -12.96
C ILE A 63 0.16 6.38 -13.87
N GLY A 64 0.51 7.52 -13.27
CA GLY A 64 0.71 8.77 -13.99
C GLY A 64 1.93 9.52 -13.53
N PHE A 65 2.01 10.79 -13.91
CA PHE A 65 3.08 11.68 -13.51
C PHE A 65 2.54 13.11 -13.30
N THR A 66 3.26 13.90 -12.53
CA THR A 66 3.01 15.34 -12.39
C THR A 66 4.04 16.15 -13.17
N THR A 67 3.59 17.22 -13.81
CA THR A 67 4.48 18.26 -14.33
C THR A 67 4.78 19.30 -13.25
N PHE A 68 5.69 20.23 -13.55
CA PHE A 68 5.91 21.39 -12.70
C PHE A 68 4.61 22.16 -12.48
N SER A 69 4.35 22.52 -11.21
CA SER A 69 3.27 23.38 -10.73
C SER A 69 3.85 24.31 -9.68
N GLU A 70 3.59 25.62 -9.80
CA GLU A 70 4.04 26.61 -8.82
C GLU A 70 3.28 26.50 -7.50
N ASP A 71 2.01 26.11 -7.55
CA ASP A 71 1.14 25.93 -6.38
C ASP A 71 1.47 24.62 -5.64
N GLU A 72 1.88 23.59 -6.38
CA GLU A 72 2.17 22.24 -5.85
C GLU A 72 3.62 21.80 -6.10
N LYS A 73 4.59 22.64 -5.71
CA LYS A 73 6.04 22.39 -5.92
C LYS A 73 6.51 21.04 -5.36
N MET A 74 5.97 20.63 -4.22
CA MET A 74 6.33 19.35 -3.60
C MET A 74 5.82 18.16 -4.39
N ALA A 75 4.65 18.28 -5.02
CA ALA A 75 4.01 17.22 -5.83
C ALA A 75 4.55 17.13 -7.26
N SER A 76 5.14 18.22 -7.78
CA SER A 76 5.65 18.33 -9.16
C SER A 76 6.66 17.26 -9.56
N ASN A 77 6.83 16.92 -10.84
CA ASN A 77 7.88 16.01 -11.34
C ASN A 77 7.99 14.70 -10.54
N ARG A 78 6.85 14.03 -10.34
CA ARG A 78 6.77 12.73 -9.67
C ARG A 78 6.02 11.74 -10.53
N ILE A 79 6.39 10.47 -10.42
CA ILE A 79 5.54 9.34 -10.81
C ILE A 79 4.51 9.21 -9.70
N ILE A 80 3.23 9.15 -10.07
CA ILE A 80 2.11 9.03 -9.14
C ILE A 80 1.52 7.63 -9.27
N ILE A 81 1.48 6.90 -8.16
CA ILE A 81 0.76 5.63 -8.04
C ILE A 81 -0.50 5.92 -7.22
N PRO A 82 -1.69 6.00 -7.87
CA PRO A 82 -2.94 6.18 -7.15
C PRO A 82 -3.34 4.91 -6.41
N SER A 83 -4.22 5.08 -5.42
CA SER A 83 -4.82 4.00 -4.65
C SER A 83 -6.32 4.19 -4.55
N TYR A 84 -7.05 3.09 -4.71
CA TYR A 84 -8.50 3.08 -4.69
C TYR A 84 -9.04 2.16 -3.60
N ASN A 85 -10.15 2.56 -2.97
CA ASN A 85 -10.85 1.75 -1.96
C ASN A 85 -11.63 0.59 -2.63
N VAL A 86 -12.36 -0.19 -1.84
CA VAL A 86 -13.17 -1.32 -2.33
C VAL A 86 -14.27 -0.92 -3.34
N PHE A 87 -14.67 0.36 -3.36
CA PHE A 87 -15.67 0.90 -4.28
C PHE A 87 -15.07 1.52 -5.55
N GLY A 88 -13.74 1.50 -5.69
CA GLY A 88 -13.03 2.12 -6.81
C GLY A 88 -12.86 3.63 -6.68
N GLU A 89 -13.05 4.19 -5.49
CA GLU A 89 -12.87 5.62 -5.22
C GLU A 89 -11.44 5.89 -4.76
N LEU A 90 -10.85 7.00 -5.23
CA LEU A 90 -9.50 7.39 -4.83
C LEU A 90 -9.46 7.56 -3.30
N ASN A 91 -8.55 6.87 -2.62
CA ASN A 91 -8.39 6.95 -1.17
C ASN A 91 -6.97 7.35 -0.74
N TYR A 92 -5.99 7.27 -1.64
CA TYR A 92 -4.61 7.66 -1.39
C TYR A 92 -3.83 7.80 -2.71
N TRP A 93 -2.61 8.30 -2.65
CA TRP A 93 -1.64 8.18 -3.74
C TRP A 93 -0.22 8.32 -3.18
N THR A 94 0.77 7.80 -3.89
CA THR A 94 2.19 8.08 -3.60
C THR A 94 2.87 8.74 -4.78
N GLY A 95 3.73 9.72 -4.49
CA GLY A 95 4.52 10.44 -5.48
C GLY A 95 6.00 10.14 -5.35
N ARG A 96 6.55 9.37 -6.29
CA ARG A 96 7.99 9.08 -6.38
C ARG A 96 8.70 10.13 -7.22
N ASN A 97 9.71 10.78 -6.66
CA ASN A 97 10.58 11.68 -7.42
C ASN A 97 11.36 10.88 -8.46
N PHE A 98 11.24 11.27 -9.74
CA PHE A 98 12.03 10.70 -10.84
C PHE A 98 13.19 11.61 -11.26
N THR A 99 13.33 12.79 -10.65
CA THR A 99 14.45 13.69 -10.97
C THR A 99 15.73 13.20 -10.30
N ASN A 100 16.87 13.35 -10.96
CA ASN A 100 18.20 13.02 -10.41
C ASN A 100 18.68 14.00 -9.33
N ASN A 101 17.76 14.74 -8.69
CA ASN A 101 18.09 15.72 -7.64
C ASN A 101 18.05 15.06 -6.26
N ALA A 102 19.22 14.71 -5.74
CA ALA A 102 19.39 14.08 -4.42
C ALA A 102 18.88 14.93 -3.25
N LYS A 103 18.76 16.26 -3.40
CA LYS A 103 18.23 17.15 -2.34
C LYS A 103 16.72 17.06 -2.19
N ARG A 104 16.04 16.38 -3.13
CA ARG A 104 14.58 16.28 -3.15
C ARG A 104 14.12 14.99 -2.50
N GLN A 105 13.08 15.08 -1.65
CA GLN A 105 12.49 13.91 -1.00
C GLN A 105 12.08 12.84 -2.03
N ARG A 106 12.48 11.59 -1.75
CA ARG A 106 12.21 10.44 -2.63
C ARG A 106 10.71 10.22 -2.82
N TYR A 107 9.94 10.29 -1.75
CA TYR A 107 8.48 10.16 -1.75
C TYR A 107 7.80 11.45 -1.30
N PHE A 108 6.61 11.71 -1.83
CA PHE A 108 5.67 12.73 -1.36
C PHE A 108 4.28 12.14 -1.45
N ASN A 109 3.54 12.20 -0.36
CA ASN A 109 2.23 11.57 -0.23
C ASN A 109 1.23 12.63 0.28
N PRO A 110 -0.07 12.44 0.04
CA PRO A 110 -1.10 13.32 0.59
C PRO A 110 -1.14 13.20 2.11
N LYS A 111 -1.47 14.32 2.78
CA LYS A 111 -1.61 14.39 4.23
C LYS A 111 -3.05 14.01 4.61
N VAL A 112 -3.31 12.72 4.70
CA VAL A 112 -4.61 12.18 5.12
C VAL A 112 -4.43 11.19 6.27
N GLU A 113 -5.47 11.00 7.10
CA GLU A 113 -5.45 9.93 8.09
C GLU A 113 -5.41 8.58 7.36
N ARG A 114 -4.44 7.74 7.76
CA ARG A 114 -4.21 6.46 7.08
C ARG A 114 -4.73 5.26 7.88
N LYS A 115 -5.45 5.48 8.99
CA LYS A 115 -5.97 4.39 9.83
C LYS A 115 -7.00 3.56 9.08
N ASN A 116 -7.87 4.21 8.32
CA ASN A 116 -8.93 3.57 7.55
C ASN A 116 -8.52 3.23 6.10
N LEU A 117 -7.22 3.28 5.80
CA LEU A 117 -6.69 3.05 4.45
C LEU A 117 -6.22 1.60 4.27
N VAL A 118 -6.78 0.92 3.26
CA VAL A 118 -6.18 -0.25 2.60
C VAL A 118 -5.80 0.18 1.19
N PHE A 119 -4.51 0.13 0.86
CA PHE A 119 -4.00 0.62 -0.42
C PHE A 119 -4.41 -0.34 -1.55
N ASN A 120 -5.05 0.17 -2.61
CA ASN A 120 -5.61 -0.60 -3.72
C ASN A 120 -6.53 -1.76 -3.28
N GLU A 121 -7.43 -1.52 -2.32
CA GLU A 121 -8.34 -2.53 -1.80
C GLU A 121 -9.20 -3.18 -2.91
N GLU A 122 -9.59 -2.42 -3.94
CA GLU A 122 -10.31 -2.94 -5.12
C GLU A 122 -9.58 -4.09 -5.84
N LYS A 123 -8.26 -4.19 -5.71
CA LYS A 123 -7.43 -5.20 -6.39
C LYS A 123 -7.17 -6.43 -5.53
N ILE A 124 -7.58 -6.41 -4.26
CA ILE A 124 -7.27 -7.47 -3.31
C ILE A 124 -8.27 -8.61 -3.45
N GLN A 125 -7.74 -9.79 -3.76
CA GLN A 125 -8.46 -11.06 -3.76
C GLN A 125 -8.40 -11.65 -2.35
N TRP A 126 -9.41 -11.36 -1.54
CA TRP A 126 -9.49 -11.79 -0.14
C TRP A 126 -9.56 -13.32 0.05
N ASP A 127 -9.96 -14.04 -1.00
CA ASP A 127 -10.03 -15.51 -1.02
C ASP A 127 -8.72 -16.20 -1.44
N ALA A 128 -7.71 -15.44 -1.87
CA ALA A 128 -6.40 -15.94 -2.26
C ALA A 128 -5.33 -15.57 -1.24
N ASP A 129 -4.13 -16.17 -1.35
CA ASP A 129 -2.99 -15.79 -0.51
C ASP A 129 -2.71 -14.29 -0.70
N ILE A 130 -2.62 -13.54 0.41
CA ILE A 130 -2.33 -12.09 0.40
C ILE A 130 -0.88 -11.90 0.84
N THR A 131 -0.15 -11.03 0.15
CA THR A 131 1.26 -10.73 0.50
C THR A 131 1.40 -9.31 1.05
N ILE A 132 1.84 -9.16 2.28
CA ILE A 132 2.19 -7.85 2.86
C ILE A 132 3.59 -7.47 2.41
N VAL A 133 3.73 -6.27 1.85
CA VAL A 133 4.99 -5.70 1.35
C VAL A 133 5.26 -4.34 1.99
N GLU A 134 6.48 -3.82 1.89
CA GLU A 134 6.84 -2.55 2.52
C GLU A 134 6.26 -1.35 1.75
N GLY A 135 6.56 -1.30 0.44
CA GLY A 135 6.37 -0.11 -0.38
C GLY A 135 5.37 -0.27 -1.55
N PRO A 136 4.90 0.86 -2.10
CA PRO A 136 4.03 0.85 -3.28
C PRO A 136 4.67 0.21 -4.53
N PHE A 137 5.98 0.31 -4.69
CA PHE A 137 6.67 -0.31 -5.85
C PHE A 137 6.72 -1.83 -5.75
N ASP A 138 6.88 -2.38 -4.54
CA ASP A 138 6.77 -3.82 -4.31
C ASP A 138 5.38 -4.32 -4.64
N HIS A 139 4.37 -3.52 -4.25
CA HIS A 139 2.97 -3.82 -4.51
C HIS A 139 2.62 -3.87 -6.01
N LEU A 140 3.34 -3.13 -6.86
CA LEU A 140 3.14 -3.18 -8.32
C LEU A 140 3.57 -4.52 -8.94
N VAL A 141 4.47 -5.25 -8.29
CA VAL A 141 5.16 -6.41 -8.89
C VAL A 141 4.91 -7.72 -8.14
N VAL A 142 4.44 -7.64 -6.89
CA VAL A 142 4.05 -8.80 -6.08
C VAL A 142 2.54 -9.04 -6.24
N PRO A 143 2.12 -10.22 -6.74
CA PRO A 143 0.72 -10.59 -6.87
C PRO A 143 -0.07 -10.50 -5.56
N ASN A 144 -1.32 -10.02 -5.65
CA ASN A 144 -2.27 -9.93 -4.54
C ASN A 144 -1.65 -9.40 -3.23
N SER A 145 -1.00 -8.23 -3.32
CA SER A 145 -0.22 -7.68 -2.21
C SER A 145 -0.84 -6.43 -1.59
N ILE A 146 -0.43 -6.07 -0.38
CA ILE A 146 -0.84 -4.83 0.30
C ILE A 146 0.41 -4.16 0.90
N PRO A 147 0.72 -2.90 0.53
CA PRO A 147 1.87 -2.19 1.10
C PRO A 147 1.55 -1.61 2.49
N LEU A 148 2.52 -1.67 3.42
CA LEU A 148 2.40 -1.08 4.76
C LEU A 148 2.51 0.45 4.75
N LEU A 149 3.21 1.02 3.76
CA LEU A 149 3.44 2.47 3.64
C LEU A 149 4.21 3.05 4.84
N GLY A 150 5.19 2.31 5.37
CA GLY A 150 6.03 2.71 6.51
C GLY A 150 5.26 2.78 7.83
N LYS A 151 4.28 1.89 8.03
CA LYS A 151 3.51 1.77 9.27
C LYS A 151 3.85 0.47 9.96
N VAL A 152 3.86 0.51 11.29
CA VAL A 152 3.72 -0.69 12.11
C VAL A 152 2.23 -1.02 12.15
N LEU A 153 1.86 -2.22 11.69
CA LEU A 153 0.45 -2.65 11.68
C LEU A 153 0.03 -3.02 13.11
N ASP A 154 -1.08 -2.45 13.57
CA ASP A 154 -1.70 -2.75 14.85
C ASP A 154 -3.25 -2.68 14.76
N SER A 155 -3.94 -2.94 15.86
CA SER A 155 -5.40 -2.95 15.95
C SER A 155 -6.08 -1.60 15.72
N GLY A 156 -5.32 -0.50 15.62
CA GLY A 156 -5.81 0.82 15.23
C GLY A 156 -5.99 1.01 13.73
N PHE A 157 -5.57 0.05 12.89
CA PHE A 157 -5.68 0.13 11.44
C PHE A 157 -6.78 -0.78 10.88
N LYS A 158 -7.57 -0.26 9.94
CA LYS A 158 -8.56 -1.03 9.16
C LYS A 158 -7.94 -2.28 8.52
N LEU A 159 -6.72 -2.16 7.99
CA LEU A 159 -6.00 -3.28 7.38
C LEU A 159 -5.85 -4.48 8.33
N TYR A 160 -5.56 -4.24 9.61
CA TYR A 160 -5.42 -5.32 10.59
C TYR A 160 -6.72 -6.12 10.73
N TRP A 161 -7.84 -5.40 10.90
CA TRP A 161 -9.16 -6.02 11.03
C TRP A 161 -9.62 -6.68 9.74
N ASP A 162 -9.35 -6.08 8.60
CA ASP A 162 -9.68 -6.67 7.30
C ASP A 162 -8.92 -7.98 7.06
N LEU A 163 -7.63 -8.04 7.40
CA LEU A 163 -6.87 -9.30 7.31
C LEU A 163 -7.50 -10.38 8.22
N LEU A 164 -7.81 -10.03 9.47
CA LEU A 164 -8.42 -10.99 10.41
C LEU A 164 -9.81 -11.47 9.96
N THR A 165 -10.62 -10.60 9.39
CA THR A 165 -12.05 -10.87 9.11
C THR A 165 -12.34 -11.31 7.69
N LYS A 166 -11.57 -10.83 6.70
CA LYS A 166 -11.81 -11.07 5.27
C LYS A 166 -10.86 -12.10 4.66
N ALA A 167 -9.60 -12.20 5.10
CA ALA A 167 -8.63 -13.09 4.44
C ALA A 167 -8.99 -14.57 4.63
N ASN A 168 -9.21 -15.31 3.54
CA ASN A 168 -9.62 -16.73 3.56
C ASN A 168 -8.50 -17.71 3.18
N ALA A 169 -7.30 -17.22 2.83
CA ALA A 169 -6.09 -18.04 2.59
C ALA A 169 -4.90 -17.62 3.48
N ASN A 170 -3.66 -17.89 3.09
CA ASN A 170 -2.50 -17.54 3.91
C ASN A 170 -2.15 -16.04 3.77
N ILE A 171 -1.50 -15.49 4.79
CA ILE A 171 -0.85 -14.19 4.72
C ILE A 171 0.66 -14.41 4.61
N ASN A 172 1.27 -13.87 3.56
CA ASN A 172 2.71 -13.86 3.36
C ASN A 172 3.28 -12.52 3.80
N ILE A 173 4.43 -12.53 4.45
CA ILE A 173 5.20 -11.34 4.79
C ILE A 173 6.43 -11.33 3.88
N PHE A 174 6.50 -10.34 2.99
CA PHE A 174 7.57 -10.15 2.00
C PHE A 174 8.07 -8.71 2.06
N LEU A 175 8.65 -8.35 3.20
CA LEU A 175 9.25 -7.04 3.46
C LEU A 175 10.71 -6.98 2.97
N ASP A 176 11.31 -5.80 3.06
CA ASP A 176 12.73 -5.57 2.78
C ASP A 176 13.61 -6.48 3.64
N GLY A 177 14.69 -7.00 3.06
CA GLY A 177 15.54 -7.99 3.73
C GLY A 177 16.29 -7.47 4.95
N ASP A 178 16.47 -6.15 5.07
CA ASP A 178 17.06 -5.49 6.24
C ASP A 178 16.07 -5.36 7.42
N ASN A 179 14.78 -5.63 7.22
CA ASN A 179 13.72 -5.50 8.21
C ASN A 179 13.20 -6.84 8.74
N ILE A 180 14.12 -7.71 9.20
CA ILE A 180 13.78 -9.02 9.77
C ILE A 180 12.94 -8.87 11.05
N GLU A 181 13.28 -7.93 11.92
CA GLU A 181 12.56 -7.72 13.18
C GLU A 181 11.14 -7.18 12.96
N GLY A 182 10.95 -6.29 11.98
CA GLY A 182 9.59 -5.86 11.57
C GLY A 182 8.78 -7.03 11.01
N SER A 183 9.41 -7.93 10.26
CA SER A 183 8.75 -9.14 9.75
C SER A 183 8.31 -10.09 10.87
N LYS A 184 9.17 -10.33 11.87
CA LYS A 184 8.82 -11.12 13.06
C LYS A 184 7.71 -10.47 13.88
N HIS A 185 7.80 -9.16 14.10
CA HIS A 185 6.79 -8.41 14.82
C HIS A 185 5.43 -8.51 14.13
N LEU A 186 5.37 -8.27 12.82
CA LEU A 186 4.15 -8.42 12.03
C LEU A 186 3.61 -9.86 12.07
N TYR A 187 4.51 -10.86 12.00
CA TYR A 187 4.13 -12.26 12.13
C TYR A 187 3.45 -12.52 13.48
N ALA A 188 4.06 -12.10 14.58
CA ALA A 188 3.49 -12.26 15.92
C ALA A 188 2.16 -11.51 16.08
N THR A 189 2.07 -10.29 15.54
CA THR A 189 0.85 -9.47 15.58
C THR A 189 -0.32 -10.10 14.85
N LEU A 190 -0.10 -10.86 13.77
CA LEU A 190 -1.18 -11.45 12.97
C LEU A 190 -1.44 -12.95 13.28
N ASN A 191 -0.50 -13.67 13.89
CA ASN A 191 -0.62 -15.11 14.10
C ASN A 191 -1.49 -15.48 15.31
N HIS A 192 -2.75 -15.07 15.30
CA HIS A 192 -3.75 -15.39 16.32
C HIS A 192 -5.15 -15.52 15.69
N ASP A 193 -6.13 -15.93 16.50
CA ASP A 193 -7.52 -16.14 16.10
C ASP A 193 -7.65 -16.91 14.77
N ARG A 194 -8.40 -16.36 13.80
CA ARG A 194 -8.67 -16.99 12.50
C ARG A 194 -7.44 -17.08 11.61
N LEU A 195 -6.39 -16.31 11.90
CA LEU A 195 -5.12 -16.31 11.18
C LEU A 195 -4.04 -17.16 11.88
N TYR A 196 -4.35 -17.75 13.04
CA TYR A 196 -3.43 -18.66 13.70
C TYR A 196 -2.98 -19.76 12.73
N ASN A 197 -1.67 -19.98 12.65
CA ASN A 197 -1.04 -20.95 11.76
C ASN A 197 -1.23 -20.68 10.25
N ARG A 198 -1.62 -19.46 9.85
CA ARG A 198 -1.79 -19.05 8.44
C ARG A 198 -0.85 -17.92 8.00
N ILE A 199 0.04 -17.48 8.89
CA ILE A 199 1.07 -16.50 8.55
C ILE A 199 2.34 -17.21 8.07
N ARG A 200 2.94 -16.70 7.00
CA ARG A 200 4.21 -17.16 6.43
C ARG A 200 5.14 -15.98 6.21
N PHE A 201 6.44 -16.24 6.29
CA PHE A 201 7.53 -15.32 6.02
C PHE A 201 8.27 -15.76 4.77
N ILE A 202 8.62 -14.80 3.92
CA ILE A 202 9.44 -15.02 2.72
C ILE A 202 10.85 -14.50 3.02
N PRO A 203 11.86 -15.37 3.08
CA PRO A 203 13.24 -14.95 3.31
C PRO A 203 13.77 -14.10 2.17
N VAL A 204 14.39 -12.98 2.52
CA VAL A 204 15.02 -12.05 1.59
C VAL A 204 16.43 -11.74 2.08
N ARG A 205 17.38 -11.55 1.16
CA ARG A 205 18.73 -11.08 1.52
C ARG A 205 18.67 -9.61 1.92
N GLU A 206 19.53 -9.19 2.85
CA GLU A 206 19.51 -7.85 3.45
C GLU A 206 19.45 -6.71 2.42
N GLU A 207 20.19 -6.84 1.32
CA GLU A 207 20.27 -5.84 0.25
C GLU A 207 19.07 -5.79 -0.70
N ASN A 208 18.11 -6.72 -0.56
CA ASN A 208 17.03 -6.91 -1.51
C ASN A 208 15.67 -6.47 -0.93
N ASP A 209 14.88 -5.86 -1.81
CA ASP A 209 13.45 -5.65 -1.66
C ASP A 209 12.71 -6.35 -2.83
N PRO A 210 11.39 -6.60 -2.73
CA PRO A 210 10.65 -7.24 -3.82
C PRO A 210 10.77 -6.49 -5.16
N SER A 211 10.75 -5.15 -5.15
CA SER A 211 10.92 -4.36 -6.37
C SER A 211 12.29 -4.58 -7.04
N LEU A 212 13.37 -4.76 -6.28
CA LEU A 212 14.71 -5.02 -6.77
C LEU A 212 14.84 -6.46 -7.28
N ILE A 213 14.26 -7.43 -6.57
CA ILE A 213 14.18 -8.83 -7.02
C ILE A 213 13.48 -8.89 -8.39
N PHE A 214 12.36 -8.19 -8.53
CA PHE A 214 11.66 -8.09 -9.80
C PHE A 214 12.49 -7.39 -10.87
N GLN A 215 13.19 -6.31 -10.54
CA GLN A 215 14.06 -5.62 -11.49
C GLN A 215 15.17 -6.53 -12.03
N LEU A 216 15.71 -7.43 -11.21
CA LEU A 216 16.82 -8.32 -11.58
C LEU A 216 16.37 -9.59 -12.30
N GLY A 217 15.20 -10.15 -11.97
CA GLY A 217 14.76 -11.46 -12.45
C GLY A 217 13.31 -11.57 -12.90
N GLY A 218 12.58 -10.46 -12.95
CA GLY A 218 11.18 -10.37 -13.36
C GLY A 218 10.23 -11.21 -12.52
N HIS A 219 9.10 -11.59 -13.12
CA HIS A 219 8.05 -12.37 -12.48
C HIS A 219 8.54 -13.72 -11.95
N ASN A 220 9.45 -14.39 -12.66
CA ASN A 220 9.95 -15.70 -12.25
C ASN A 220 10.68 -15.63 -10.91
N ALA A 221 11.49 -14.58 -10.69
CA ALA A 221 12.19 -14.39 -9.43
C ALA A 221 11.23 -14.11 -8.27
N ILE A 222 10.16 -13.32 -8.50
CA ILE A 222 9.11 -13.11 -7.49
C ILE A 222 8.40 -14.42 -7.14
N ILE A 223 8.02 -15.21 -8.16
CA ILE A 223 7.34 -16.50 -7.96
C ILE A 223 8.23 -17.48 -7.19
N GLU A 224 9.54 -17.50 -7.46
CA GLU A 224 10.48 -18.33 -6.72
C GLU A 224 10.51 -17.99 -5.23
N HIS A 225 10.50 -16.70 -4.88
CA HIS A 225 10.43 -16.27 -3.48
C HIS A 225 9.09 -16.62 -2.83
N LEU A 226 7.97 -16.40 -3.53
CA LEU A 226 6.63 -16.77 -3.04
C LEU A 226 6.51 -18.26 -2.74
N LYS A 227 7.12 -19.13 -3.58
CA LYS A 227 7.14 -20.59 -3.36
C LYS A 227 7.91 -21.00 -2.10
N ASN A 228 8.86 -20.18 -1.66
CA ASN A 228 9.67 -20.41 -0.48
C ASN A 228 9.08 -19.79 0.81
N ALA A 229 7.82 -19.34 0.78
CA ALA A 229 7.12 -18.86 1.96
C ALA A 229 7.05 -19.94 3.05
N GLN A 230 7.53 -19.63 4.26
CA GLN A 230 7.66 -20.58 5.35
C GLN A 230 7.16 -20.00 6.69
N LYS A 231 6.76 -20.87 7.63
CA LYS A 231 6.39 -20.44 8.98
C LYS A 231 7.63 -20.14 9.83
N ILE A 232 7.55 -19.14 10.69
CA ILE A 232 8.55 -18.92 11.74
C ILE A 232 8.15 -19.78 12.94
N LYS A 233 9.10 -20.53 13.52
CA LYS A 233 8.82 -21.25 14.78
C LYS A 233 8.62 -20.23 15.90
N GLU A 234 7.58 -20.42 16.71
CA GLU A 234 7.21 -19.46 17.77
C GLU A 234 8.35 -19.17 18.76
N VAL A 235 9.25 -20.14 18.99
CA VAL A 235 10.47 -19.95 19.81
C VAL A 235 11.42 -18.87 19.29
N TYR A 236 11.30 -18.47 18.02
CA TYR A 236 12.12 -17.43 17.39
C TYR A 236 11.40 -16.07 17.29
N LEU A 237 10.19 -15.96 17.86
CA LEU A 237 9.40 -14.73 17.91
C LEU A 237 9.57 -13.96 19.24
N GLN A 238 10.38 -14.48 20.17
CA GLN A 238 10.69 -13.88 21.47
C GLN A 238 11.83 -12.88 21.39
#